data_AF-A0A367LYG5-F1
#
_entry.id   AF-A0A367LYG5-F1
#
_cell.length_a   1.000
_cell.length_b   1.000
_cell.length_c   1.000
_cell.angle_alpha   90.00
_cell.angle_beta   90.00
_cell.angle_gamma   90.00
#
_symmetry.space_group_name_H-M   'P 1'
#
loop_
_entity.id
_entity.type
_entity.pdbx_description
1 polymer ?
#
loop_
_entity_poly.entity_id
_entity_poly.type
_entity_poly.pdbx_seq_one_letter_code
_entity_poly.pdbx_strand_id
1 'polypeptide(L)'
;VGTSYSANPRWNFEGALKQALSADLINYAKEGKGPLEPMLELLQDEGFRKDPPQLLVWEFPERYLPMASDLSQFDADWVAQLKASGGRDERLAASRND
;
A
#
# COMPACT_ATOMS: atom_id res chain seq x y z
N VAL A 1 0.62 -2.36 -5.60
CA VAL A 1 -0.15 -2.95 -4.47
C VAL A 1 -1.56 -2.40 -4.52
N GLY A 2 -2.57 -3.18 -4.19
CA GLY A 2 -3.95 -2.69 -4.21
C GLY A 2 -4.97 -3.80 -4.14
N THR A 3 -6.15 -3.51 -4.67
CA THR A 3 -7.34 -4.37 -4.61
C THR A 3 -7.51 -5.21 -5.88
N SER A 4 -8.70 -5.78 -6.07
CA SER A 4 -9.09 -6.44 -7.32
C SER A 4 -9.00 -5.54 -8.56
N TYR A 5 -9.04 -4.22 -8.42
CA TYR A 5 -8.82 -3.28 -9.54
C TYR A 5 -7.41 -3.42 -10.12
N SER A 6 -6.42 -3.75 -9.29
CA SER A 6 -5.03 -3.99 -9.70
C SER A 6 -4.70 -5.47 -9.89
N ALA A 7 -5.36 -6.38 -9.16
CA ALA A 7 -5.07 -7.82 -9.20
C ALA A 7 -5.75 -8.55 -10.37
N ASN A 8 -6.92 -8.09 -10.80
CA ASN A 8 -7.69 -8.80 -11.83
C ASN A 8 -7.15 -8.48 -13.23
N PRO A 9 -6.66 -9.49 -13.98
CA PRO A 9 -6.02 -9.27 -15.28
C PRO A 9 -6.97 -8.72 -16.35
N ARG A 10 -8.29 -8.83 -16.17
CA ARG A 10 -9.28 -8.28 -17.11
C ARG A 10 -9.22 -6.76 -17.25
N TRP A 11 -8.75 -6.06 -16.22
CA TRP A 11 -8.58 -4.60 -16.26
C TRP A 11 -7.27 -4.17 -16.92
N ASN A 12 -6.31 -5.09 -17.05
CA ASN A 12 -4.96 -4.84 -17.59
C ASN A 12 -4.26 -3.63 -16.94
N PHE A 13 -4.51 -3.37 -15.66
CA PHE A 13 -3.91 -2.23 -14.96
C PHE A 13 -2.37 -2.33 -14.92
N GLU A 14 -1.85 -3.52 -14.65
CA GLU A 14 -0.41 -3.81 -14.71
C GLU A 14 0.18 -3.51 -16.10
N GLY A 15 -0.46 -3.97 -17.18
CA GLY A 15 0.02 -3.72 -18.53
C GLY A 15 0.03 -2.23 -18.89
N ALA A 16 -1.00 -1.49 -18.48
CA ALA A 16 -1.07 -0.05 -18.67
C ALA A 16 0.08 0.67 -17.95
N LEU A 17 0.40 0.28 -16.71
CA LEU A 17 1.54 0.82 -15.95
C LEU A 17 2.88 0.49 -16.61
N LYS A 18 3.10 -0.76 -17.04
CA LYS A 18 4.32 -1.16 -17.74
C LYS A 18 4.54 -0.31 -18.99
N GLN A 19 3.48 -0.08 -19.77
CA GLN A 19 3.55 0.76 -20.98
C GLN A 19 3.84 2.23 -20.65
N ALA A 20 3.11 2.81 -19.68
CA ALA A 20 3.24 4.22 -19.33
C ALA A 20 4.60 4.55 -18.70
N LEU A 21 5.13 3.64 -17.89
CA LEU A 21 6.42 3.81 -17.20
C LEU A 21 7.61 3.31 -18.02
N SER A 22 7.36 2.55 -19.09
CA SER A 22 8.40 1.84 -19.85
C SER A 22 9.34 1.04 -18.94
N ALA A 23 8.76 0.37 -17.95
CA ALA A 23 9.47 -0.36 -16.91
C ALA A 23 8.73 -1.66 -16.57
N ASP A 24 9.49 -2.68 -16.17
CA ASP A 24 8.91 -3.86 -15.54
C ASP A 24 8.38 -3.53 -14.14
N LEU A 25 7.42 -4.31 -13.68
CA LEU A 25 6.83 -4.14 -12.35
C LEU A 25 6.47 -5.50 -11.73
N ILE A 26 6.41 -5.51 -10.41
CA ILE A 26 5.90 -6.61 -9.60
C ILE A 26 4.52 -6.22 -9.08
N ASN A 27 3.50 -7.01 -9.40
CA ASN A 27 2.15 -6.76 -8.95
C ASN A 27 1.85 -7.53 -7.65
N TYR A 28 1.82 -6.80 -6.53
CA TYR A 28 1.50 -7.34 -5.20
C TYR A 28 0.05 -7.04 -4.76
N ALA A 29 -0.87 -6.83 -5.71
CA ALA A 29 -2.28 -6.63 -5.38
C ALA A 29 -2.98 -7.97 -5.06
N LYS A 30 -3.98 -7.95 -4.17
CA LYS A 30 -4.77 -9.15 -3.84
C LYS A 30 -6.27 -8.87 -3.97
N GLU A 31 -6.97 -9.81 -4.60
CA GLU A 31 -8.43 -9.76 -4.72
C GLU A 31 -9.11 -10.12 -3.39
N GLY A 32 -10.19 -9.40 -3.05
CA GLY A 32 -10.99 -9.67 -1.84
C GLY A 32 -10.39 -9.22 -0.51
N LYS A 33 -9.19 -8.61 -0.49
CA LYS A 33 -8.49 -8.20 0.75
C LYS A 33 -8.58 -6.71 1.08
N GLY A 34 -9.22 -5.92 0.22
CA GLY A 34 -9.18 -4.46 0.32
C GLY A 34 -7.75 -3.91 0.09
N PRO A 35 -7.55 -2.59 0.25
CA PRO A 35 -6.28 -1.95 -0.12
C PRO A 35 -5.22 -2.02 0.99
N LEU A 36 -5.63 -2.18 2.26
CA LEU A 36 -4.71 -2.14 3.41
C LEU A 36 -3.95 -3.45 3.62
N GLU A 37 -4.63 -4.59 3.68
CA GLU A 37 -3.99 -5.88 3.98
C GLU A 37 -2.80 -6.18 3.03
N PRO A 38 -2.93 -6.06 1.70
CA PRO A 38 -1.81 -6.33 0.78
C PRO A 38 -0.63 -5.38 0.97
N MET A 39 -0.88 -4.14 1.41
CA MET A 39 0.17 -3.17 1.71
C MET A 39 0.92 -3.54 2.99
N LEU A 40 0.18 -3.88 4.05
CA LEU A 40 0.78 -4.25 5.32
C LEU A 40 1.60 -5.55 5.22
N GLU A 41 1.12 -6.53 4.44
CA GLU A 41 1.89 -7.73 4.12
C GLU A 41 3.19 -7.38 3.38
N LEU A 42 3.14 -6.51 2.37
CA LEU A 42 4.34 -6.09 1.64
C LEU A 42 5.37 -5.41 2.56
N LEU A 43 4.93 -4.56 3.50
CA LEU A 43 5.83 -3.92 4.46
C LEU A 43 6.48 -4.91 5.45
N GLN A 44 5.93 -6.12 5.55
CA GLN A 44 6.51 -7.20 6.33
C GLN A 44 7.41 -8.14 5.53
N ASP A 45 7.33 -8.10 4.20
CA ASP A 45 8.12 -8.93 3.30
C ASP A 45 9.63 -8.60 3.40
N GLU A 46 10.44 -9.64 3.60
CA GLU A 46 11.90 -9.48 3.71
C GLU A 46 12.55 -9.01 2.40
N GLY A 47 12.02 -9.44 1.25
CA GLY A 47 12.49 -9.03 -0.06
C GLY A 47 12.29 -7.53 -0.27
N PHE A 48 11.09 -7.04 0.04
CA PHE A 48 10.79 -5.60 0.00
C PHE A 48 11.67 -4.78 0.95
N ARG A 49 11.92 -5.27 2.18
CA ARG A 49 12.77 -4.59 3.15
C ARG A 49 14.24 -4.55 2.74
N LYS A 50 14.72 -5.62 2.11
CA LYS A 50 16.12 -5.78 1.71
C LYS A 50 16.44 -5.00 0.43
N ASP A 51 15.51 -5.00 -0.53
CA ASP A 51 15.68 -4.36 -1.83
C ASP A 51 14.37 -3.65 -2.23
N PRO A 52 14.07 -2.50 -1.60
CA PRO A 52 12.82 -1.79 -1.88
C PRO A 52 12.84 -1.21 -3.30
N PRO A 53 11.70 -1.27 -4.02
CA PRO A 53 11.59 -0.65 -5.34
C PRO A 53 11.70 0.87 -5.24
N GLN A 54 12.17 1.50 -6.32
CA GLN A 54 12.24 2.97 -6.41
C GLN A 54 10.84 3.63 -6.41
N LEU A 55 9.82 2.91 -6.89
CA LEU A 55 8.44 3.40 -6.98
C LEU A 55 7.48 2.34 -6.46
N LEU A 56 6.63 2.74 -5.52
CA LEU A 56 5.53 1.95 -4.99
C LEU A 56 4.21 2.62 -5.38
N VAL A 57 3.46 1.98 -6.28
CA VAL A 57 2.09 2.41 -6.62
C VAL A 57 1.11 1.69 -5.70
N TRP A 58 0.38 2.45 -4.87
CA TRP A 58 -0.67 1.96 -4.00
C TRP A 58 -2.05 2.40 -4.50
N GLU A 59 -2.81 1.44 -5.04
CA GLU A 59 -4.17 1.65 -5.50
C GLU A 59 -5.15 1.51 -4.33
N PHE A 60 -5.92 2.58 -4.08
CA PHE A 60 -6.82 2.68 -2.93
C PHE A 60 -8.17 3.28 -3.37
N PRO A 61 -9.24 2.48 -3.52
CA PRO A 61 -10.55 3.01 -3.87
C PRO A 61 -11.13 3.83 -2.72
N GLU A 62 -11.69 5.01 -3.03
CA GLU A 62 -12.20 5.97 -2.03
C GLU A 62 -13.19 5.37 -1.02
N ARG A 63 -14.01 4.40 -1.47
CA ARG A 63 -15.01 3.73 -0.61
C ARG A 63 -14.41 2.99 0.58
N TYR A 64 -13.12 2.65 0.55
CA TYR A 64 -12.44 1.98 1.66
C TYR A 64 -11.96 2.97 2.74
N LEU A 65 -11.88 4.27 2.44
CA LEU A 65 -11.43 5.28 3.41
C LEU A 65 -12.31 5.33 4.68
N PRO A 66 -13.66 5.31 4.59
CA PRO A 66 -14.50 5.30 5.78
C PRO A 66 -14.69 3.90 6.40
N MET A 67 -14.17 2.83 5.77
CA MET A 67 -14.40 1.46 6.24
C MET A 67 -13.42 1.10 7.35
N ALA A 68 -13.92 0.47 8.42
CA ALA A 68 -13.05 -0.14 9.41
C ALA A 68 -12.23 -1.25 8.75
N SER A 69 -10.91 -1.22 8.98
CA SER A 69 -10.01 -2.27 8.53
C SER A 69 -9.80 -3.27 9.65
N ASP A 70 -9.96 -4.56 9.33
CA ASP A 70 -9.58 -5.63 10.25
C ASP A 70 -8.07 -5.86 10.15
N LEU A 71 -7.36 -5.54 11.23
CA LEU A 71 -5.91 -5.67 11.33
C LEU A 71 -5.51 -6.74 12.35
N SER A 72 -6.44 -7.56 12.84
CA SER A 72 -6.17 -8.52 13.92
C SER A 72 -5.14 -9.58 13.57
N GLN A 73 -4.87 -9.79 12.28
CA GLN A 73 -3.84 -10.71 11.79
C GLN A 73 -2.41 -10.19 11.95
N PHE A 74 -2.22 -8.89 12.17
CA PHE A 74 -0.91 -8.26 12.30
C PHE A 74 -0.53 -8.08 13.77
N ASP A 75 0.77 -8.04 14.05
CA ASP A 75 1.29 -7.72 15.37
C ASP A 75 0.79 -6.35 15.86
N ALA A 76 0.21 -6.32 17.07
CA ALA A 76 -0.47 -5.14 17.59
C ALA A 76 0.50 -3.99 17.87
N ASP A 77 1.71 -4.29 18.35
CA ASP A 77 2.72 -3.29 18.65
C ASP A 77 3.26 -2.68 17.36
N TRP A 78 3.47 -3.50 16.33
CA TRP A 78 3.84 -3.03 15.00
C TRP A 78 2.77 -2.11 14.38
N VAL A 79 1.49 -2.47 14.47
CA VAL A 79 0.38 -1.61 14.02
C VAL A 79 0.35 -0.30 14.81
N ALA A 80 0.58 -0.33 16.12
CA ALA A 80 0.66 0.87 16.94
C ALA A 80 1.82 1.78 16.52
N GLN A 81 2.99 1.22 16.22
CA GLN A 81 4.15 1.95 15.71
C GLN A 81 3.89 2.60 14.35
N LEU A 82 3.22 1.88 13.43
CA LEU A 82 2.81 2.43 12.13
C LEU A 82 1.90 3.66 12.31
N LYS A 83 0.87 3.56 13.14
CA LYS A 83 -0.02 4.69 13.44
C LYS A 83 0.73 5.87 14.07
N ALA A 84 1.65 5.59 14.99
CA ALA A 84 2.46 6.61 15.64
C ALA A 84 3.47 7.27 14.68
N SER A 85 3.92 6.57 13.63
CA SER A 85 4.78 7.14 12.58
C SER A 85 4.02 8.14 11.71
N GLY A 86 2.83 7.80 11.23
CA GLY A 86 2.00 8.72 10.44
C GLY A 86 1.65 10.01 11.18
N GLY A 87 1.27 9.91 12.46
CA GLY A 87 0.96 11.08 13.29
C GLY A 87 2.17 11.94 13.65
N ARG A 88 3.41 11.47 13.48
CA ARG A 88 4.62 12.31 13.61
C ARG A 88 4.85 13.12 12.33
N ASP A 89 4.66 12.50 11.17
CA ASP A 89 4.85 13.15 9.87
C ASP A 89 3.81 14.25 9.61
N GLU A 90 2.55 14.04 10.02
CA GLU A 90 1.52 15.09 9.97
C GLU A 90 1.88 16.33 10.80
N ARG A 91 2.45 16.10 12.00
CA ARG A 91 2.89 17.20 12.87
C ARG A 91 4.10 17.95 12.29
N LEU A 92 5.03 17.24 11.64
CA LEU A 92 6.17 17.86 10.95
C LEU A 92 5.77 18.63 9.69
N ALA A 93 4.74 18.16 8.97
CA ALA A 93 4.18 18.88 7.83
C ALA A 93 3.44 20.14 8.27
N ALA A 94 2.66 20.07 9.36
CA ALA A 94 1.94 21.21 9.91
C ALA A 94 2.88 22.29 10.47
N SER A 95 4.00 21.92 11.13
CA SER A 95 4.94 22.89 11.71
C SER A 95 5.85 23.58 10.69
N ARG A 96 5.83 23.16 9.42
CA ARG A 96 6.59 23.80 8.33
C ARG A 96 5.83 24.92 7.62
N ASN A 97 4.56 25.14 7.98
CA ASN A 97 3.70 26.17 7.39
C ASN A 97 3.64 27.49 8.20
N ASP A 98 4.49 27.65 9.22
CA ASP A 98 4.63 28.88 10.02
C ASP A 98 5.93 29.63 9.70
#